data_AF-A0A358I298-F1
#
_entry.id   AF-A0A358I298-F1
#
_cell.length_a   1.000
_cell.length_b   1.000
_cell.length_c   1.000
_cell.angle_alpha   90.00
_cell.angle_beta   90.00
_cell.angle_gamma   90.00
#
_symmetry.space_group_name_H-M   'P 1'
#
loop_
_entity.id
_entity.type
_entity.pdbx_description
1 polymer ?
#
loop_
_entity_poly.entity_id
_entity_poly.type
_entity_poly.pdbx_seq_one_letter_code
_entity_poly.pdbx_strand_id
1 'polypeptide(L)'
;MIKDPFDVARAVIAVVFLAFAVFNLLSKLGVPIGFQLAQVSGGCTDSDYGRNHFTYGTVTSGGIAYNDSCYTSAYLYENYCSSGYRKYEYVQCPKGCSSGACIGSCFVGVTLTESKNGDSSSFTFQSATTTSEDASPLVNQFYAEEPSPFRAETLNGSKVSLGRYELWSGRFIIAESFSNPPQGELIELPSSTIDLFLPLNRSVRYLNLYQGTSNAALSSIYLDESKLVCMVGS
;
A
#
# COMPACT_ATOMS: atom_id res chain seq x y z
N MET A 1 49.74 47.71 -14.72
CA MET A 1 50.34 48.47 -13.61
C MET A 1 49.29 49.46 -13.14
N ILE A 2 48.52 49.10 -12.10
CA ILE A 2 47.49 49.97 -11.50
C ILE A 2 48.27 51.06 -10.75
N LYS A 3 48.16 52.31 -11.20
CA LYS A 3 49.08 53.39 -10.80
C LYS A 3 48.54 54.28 -9.68
N ASP A 4 47.31 54.09 -9.22
CA ASP A 4 46.71 54.92 -8.18
C ASP A 4 45.88 54.06 -7.19
N PRO A 5 46.02 54.23 -5.86
CA PRO A 5 45.13 53.60 -4.88
C PRO A 5 43.63 53.87 -5.13
N PHE A 6 43.28 54.97 -5.81
CA PHE A 6 41.90 55.24 -6.23
C PHE A 6 41.39 54.26 -7.32
N ASP A 7 42.27 53.75 -8.17
CA ASP A 7 41.90 52.77 -9.20
C ASP A 7 41.63 51.39 -8.60
N VAL A 8 42.32 51.03 -7.52
CA VAL A 8 42.06 49.80 -6.77
C VAL A 8 40.67 49.87 -6.11
N ALA A 9 40.35 51.00 -5.47
CA ALA A 9 39.03 51.19 -4.85
C ALA A 9 37.90 51.12 -5.89
N ARG A 10 38.07 51.74 -7.05
CA ARG A 10 37.10 51.68 -8.16
C ARG A 10 36.95 50.26 -8.71
N ALA A 11 38.04 49.52 -8.87
CA ALA A 11 38.00 48.13 -9.32
C ALA A 11 37.27 47.23 -8.31
N VAL A 12 37.52 47.40 -7.01
CA VAL A 12 36.83 46.64 -5.95
C VAL A 12 35.34 46.96 -5.94
N ILE A 13 34.95 48.23 -6.01
CA ILE A 13 33.54 48.64 -6.07
C ILE A 13 32.87 48.04 -7.31
N ALA A 14 33.53 48.10 -8.48
CA ALA A 14 32.99 47.53 -9.71
C ALA A 14 32.76 46.00 -9.60
N VAL A 15 33.71 45.26 -9.01
CA VAL A 15 33.58 43.81 -8.80
C VAL A 15 32.44 43.48 -7.84
N VAL A 16 32.30 44.22 -6.73
CA VAL A 16 31.22 44.02 -5.76
C VAL A 16 29.85 44.30 -6.40
N PHE A 17 29.73 45.38 -7.16
CA PHE A 17 28.50 45.69 -7.90
C PHE A 17 28.18 44.63 -8.95
N LEU A 18 29.18 44.13 -9.68
CA LEU A 18 28.98 43.10 -10.69
C LEU A 18 28.52 41.78 -10.04
N ALA A 19 29.12 41.39 -8.91
CA ALA A 19 28.71 40.22 -8.14
C ALA A 19 27.28 40.36 -7.60
N PHE A 20 26.90 41.55 -7.11
CA PHE A 20 25.54 41.81 -6.65
C PHE A 20 24.52 41.79 -7.80
N ALA A 21 24.87 42.36 -8.97
CA ALA A 21 24.00 42.34 -10.15
C ALA A 21 23.79 40.90 -10.67
N VAL A 22 24.86 40.09 -10.69
CA VAL A 22 24.79 38.67 -11.06
C VAL A 22 23.93 37.89 -10.05
N PHE A 23 24.08 38.13 -8.75
CA PHE A 23 23.25 37.51 -7.72
C PHE A 23 21.75 37.80 -7.92
N ASN A 24 21.40 39.06 -8.17
CA ASN A 24 20.00 39.46 -8.44
C ASN A 24 19.47 38.91 -9.76
N LEU A 25 20.33 38.71 -10.77
CA LEU A 25 19.94 38.10 -12.03
C LEU A 25 19.68 36.58 -11.84
N LEU A 26 20.56 35.89 -11.14
CA LEU A 26 20.43 34.46 -10.85
C LEU A 26 19.22 34.15 -9.95
N SER A 27 18.93 35.02 -8.97
CA SER A 27 17.74 34.85 -8.12
C SER A 27 16.43 35.00 -8.90
N LYS A 28 16.39 35.86 -9.93
CA LYS A 28 15.22 36.01 -10.83
C LYS A 28 15.06 34.85 -11.81
N LEU A 29 16.15 34.17 -12.16
CA LEU A 29 16.13 32.99 -13.02
C LEU A 29 15.74 31.71 -12.25
N GLY A 30 15.41 31.80 -10.96
CA GLY A 30 14.99 30.66 -10.15
C GLY A 30 16.09 29.61 -9.95
N VAL A 31 17.36 29.97 -10.16
CA VAL A 31 18.50 29.08 -9.91
C VAL A 31 18.73 29.04 -8.40
N PRO A 32 18.50 27.89 -7.73
CA PRO A 32 18.69 27.81 -6.29
C PRO A 32 20.19 27.88 -5.97
N ILE A 33 20.66 29.01 -5.44
CA ILE A 33 22.03 29.18 -4.90
C ILE A 33 22.07 28.75 -3.42
N GLY A 34 21.32 27.69 -3.09
CA GLY A 34 21.43 27.03 -1.80
C GLY A 34 22.54 26.00 -1.87
N PHE A 35 23.70 26.29 -1.26
CA PHE A 35 24.53 25.20 -0.74
C PHE A 35 23.71 24.56 0.38
N GLN A 36 22.84 23.62 0.00
CA GLN A 36 22.08 22.84 0.95
C GLN A 36 23.10 21.92 1.60
N LEU A 37 23.64 22.35 2.75
CA LEU A 37 24.18 21.43 3.73
C LEU A 37 23.01 20.50 4.04
N ALA A 38 22.97 19.36 3.34
CA ALA A 38 22.15 18.24 3.73
C ALA A 38 22.60 17.92 5.15
N GLN A 39 21.86 18.43 6.12
CA GLN A 39 21.82 17.84 7.44
C GLN A 39 21.47 16.38 7.18
N VAL A 40 22.48 15.52 7.19
CA VAL A 40 22.28 14.09 7.40
C VAL A 40 21.78 13.97 8.83
N SER A 41 20.51 14.35 9.04
CA SER A 41 19.67 13.58 9.92
C SER A 41 19.84 12.17 9.38
N GLY A 42 20.58 11.33 10.09
CA GLY A 42 20.64 9.89 9.83
C GLY A 42 19.25 9.32 10.07
N GLY A 43 18.32 9.66 9.17
CA GLY A 43 16.91 9.36 9.29
C GLY A 43 16.76 7.86 9.38
N CYS A 44 15.82 7.46 10.21
CA CYS A 44 15.35 6.09 10.24
C CYS A 44 14.17 6.00 9.28
N THR A 45 14.26 5.14 8.29
CA THR A 45 13.15 4.77 7.41
C THR A 45 12.80 3.31 7.63
N ASP A 46 11.52 2.99 7.66
CA ASP A 46 11.01 1.67 8.00
C ASP A 46 10.11 1.15 6.88
N SER A 47 10.39 -0.03 6.33
CA SER A 47 9.68 -0.51 5.13
C SER A 47 8.27 -1.04 5.42
N ASP A 48 7.99 -1.42 6.66
CA ASP A 48 6.69 -1.93 7.12
C ASP A 48 5.93 -0.91 7.99
N TYR A 49 6.49 0.30 8.15
CA TYR A 49 5.92 1.46 8.84
C TYR A 49 5.73 1.29 10.35
N GLY A 50 6.75 0.77 11.05
CA GLY A 50 6.82 0.81 12.51
C GLY A 50 6.78 -0.60 13.11
N ARG A 51 6.02 -0.79 14.19
CA ARG A 51 5.86 -2.12 14.82
C ARG A 51 4.80 -2.92 14.07
N ASN A 52 5.15 -3.63 13.01
CA ASN A 52 4.26 -4.48 12.23
C ASN A 52 4.75 -5.92 12.18
N HIS A 53 4.40 -6.65 13.23
CA HIS A 53 4.87 -8.02 13.46
C HIS A 53 4.41 -9.05 12.42
N PHE A 54 3.53 -8.71 11.49
CA PHE A 54 2.96 -9.63 10.49
C PHE A 54 3.46 -9.36 9.07
N THR A 55 4.31 -8.37 8.87
CA THR A 55 4.91 -8.05 7.58
C THR A 55 6.41 -8.00 7.77
N TYR A 56 7.17 -8.65 6.89
CA TYR A 56 8.62 -8.51 6.92
C TYR A 56 9.01 -7.04 6.68
N GLY A 57 9.72 -6.45 7.64
CA GLY A 57 10.22 -5.10 7.61
C GLY A 57 11.73 -5.01 7.45
N THR A 58 12.17 -3.82 7.04
CA THR A 58 13.56 -3.42 6.91
C THR A 58 13.69 -1.96 7.34
N VAL A 59 14.37 -1.76 8.45
CA VAL A 59 14.76 -0.45 8.94
C VAL A 59 16.08 -0.03 8.31
N THR A 60 16.11 1.10 7.62
CA THR A 60 17.35 1.76 7.20
C THR A 60 17.63 2.94 8.13
N SER A 61 18.74 2.92 8.85
CA SER A 61 19.15 4.01 9.74
C SER A 61 20.66 4.25 9.61
N GLY A 62 21.04 5.51 9.34
CA GLY A 62 22.45 5.86 9.11
C GLY A 62 23.06 5.15 7.89
N GLY A 63 22.25 4.79 6.89
CA GLY A 63 22.69 4.04 5.70
C GLY A 63 22.87 2.53 5.92
N ILE A 64 22.53 2.01 7.10
CA ILE A 64 22.60 0.58 7.43
C ILE A 64 21.18 0.02 7.47
N ALA A 65 20.96 -1.14 6.83
CA ALA A 65 19.71 -1.87 6.83
C ALA A 65 19.67 -2.92 7.95
N TYR A 66 18.52 -3.02 8.63
CA TYR A 66 18.20 -3.97 9.69
C TYR A 66 16.88 -4.64 9.35
N ASN A 67 16.92 -5.95 9.13
CA ASN A 67 15.77 -6.73 8.71
C ASN A 67 15.11 -7.41 9.90
N ASP A 68 13.80 -7.57 9.82
CA ASP A 68 13.08 -8.43 10.75
C ASP A 68 13.47 -9.88 10.54
N SER A 69 13.46 -10.63 11.63
CA SER A 69 13.91 -12.02 11.59
C SER A 69 13.23 -12.85 12.66
N CYS A 70 12.96 -14.11 12.35
CA CYS A 70 12.49 -15.03 13.36
C CYS A 70 13.66 -15.41 14.27
N TYR A 71 13.69 -14.82 15.47
CA TYR A 71 14.67 -15.16 16.50
C TYR A 71 14.53 -16.62 16.94
N THR A 72 13.29 -17.08 17.04
CA THR A 72 12.95 -18.50 17.17
C THR A 72 11.71 -18.81 16.32
N SER A 73 11.29 -20.07 16.25
CA SER A 73 10.03 -20.46 15.60
C SER A 73 8.78 -19.83 16.24
N ALA A 74 8.89 -19.20 17.42
CA ALA A 74 7.77 -18.57 18.13
C ALA A 74 8.02 -17.10 18.49
N TYR A 75 9.18 -16.53 18.15
CA TYR A 75 9.51 -15.15 18.46
C TYR A 75 10.08 -14.42 17.25
N LEU A 76 9.49 -13.26 16.96
CA LEU A 76 9.96 -12.30 15.98
C LEU A 76 10.93 -11.32 16.64
N TYR A 77 12.06 -11.08 15.98
CA TYR A 77 12.92 -9.93 16.21
C TYR A 77 12.48 -8.82 15.26
N GLU A 78 11.73 -7.87 15.81
CA GLU A 78 11.16 -6.73 15.10
C GLU A 78 12.11 -5.55 15.18
N ASN A 79 12.44 -4.93 14.05
CA ASN A 79 13.13 -3.65 13.97
C ASN A 79 12.12 -2.60 13.56
N TYR A 80 12.16 -1.44 14.22
CA TYR A 80 11.26 -0.36 13.84
C TYR A 80 11.89 1.01 14.03
N CYS A 81 11.37 2.02 13.34
CA CYS A 81 11.77 3.40 13.54
C CYS A 81 10.96 4.11 14.63
N SER A 82 11.63 4.78 15.57
CA SER A 82 10.99 5.59 16.60
C SER A 82 11.82 6.83 16.93
N SER A 83 11.17 8.01 16.90
CA SER A 83 11.80 9.31 17.13
C SER A 83 13.05 9.55 16.24
N GLY A 84 13.02 9.06 15.00
CA GLY A 84 14.12 9.19 14.04
C GLY A 84 15.27 8.20 14.22
N TYR A 85 15.18 7.26 15.17
CA TYR A 85 16.20 6.26 15.44
C TYR A 85 15.66 4.84 15.29
N ARG A 86 16.53 3.90 14.90
CA ARG A 86 16.22 2.47 14.91
C ARG A 86 16.04 1.97 16.35
N LYS A 87 14.99 1.21 16.58
CA LYS A 87 14.68 0.44 17.78
C LYS A 87 14.43 -1.02 17.41
N TYR A 88 14.28 -1.88 18.41
CA TYR A 88 13.90 -3.26 18.21
C TYR A 88 13.16 -3.84 19.42
N GLU A 89 12.39 -4.89 19.21
CA GLU A 89 11.72 -5.67 20.25
C GLU A 89 11.65 -7.16 19.89
N TYR A 90 11.41 -8.00 20.90
CA TYR A 90 11.10 -9.43 20.70
C TYR A 90 9.61 -9.64 20.93
N VAL A 91 8.92 -10.15 19.92
CA VAL A 91 7.47 -10.34 19.93
C VAL A 91 7.18 -11.82 19.89
N GLN A 92 6.37 -12.30 20.83
CA GLN A 92 5.90 -13.68 20.79
C GLN A 92 4.82 -13.82 19.71
N CYS A 93 5.05 -14.71 18.75
CA CYS A 93 4.12 -15.00 17.66
C CYS A 93 3.26 -16.23 18.02
N PRO A 94 1.95 -16.08 18.27
CA PRO A 94 1.12 -17.17 18.80
C PRO A 94 1.02 -18.40 17.89
N LYS A 95 1.03 -18.22 16.56
CA LYS A 95 1.03 -19.34 15.59
C LYS A 95 2.41 -19.63 15.00
N GLY A 96 3.46 -19.08 15.61
CA GLY A 96 4.84 -19.22 15.17
C GLY A 96 5.34 -18.03 14.33
N CYS A 97 6.62 -18.03 13.99
CA CYS A 97 7.28 -17.03 13.16
C CYS A 97 7.87 -17.72 11.93
N SER A 98 7.69 -17.12 10.75
CA SER A 98 8.35 -17.56 9.53
C SER A 98 8.77 -16.36 8.69
N SER A 99 9.93 -16.46 8.03
CA SER A 99 10.42 -15.46 7.07
C SER A 99 10.51 -14.02 7.61
N GLY A 100 10.78 -13.87 8.91
CA GLY A 100 10.88 -12.55 9.56
C GLY A 100 9.53 -11.87 9.78
N ALA A 101 8.46 -12.65 9.97
CA ALA A 101 7.16 -12.15 10.43
C ALA A 101 6.44 -13.22 11.28
N CYS A 102 5.57 -12.78 12.17
CA CYS A 102 4.63 -13.64 12.88
C CYS A 102 3.66 -14.29 11.88
N ILE A 103 3.44 -15.59 12.08
CA ILE A 103 2.41 -16.36 11.42
C ILE A 103 1.09 -15.93 12.06
N GLY A 104 0.37 -15.09 11.33
CA GLY A 104 -0.94 -14.54 11.69
C GLY A 104 -1.36 -13.73 10.49
N SER A 105 -2.33 -14.24 9.74
CA SER A 105 -2.72 -13.61 8.49
C SER A 105 -3.64 -12.44 8.84
N CYS A 106 -3.09 -11.24 8.75
CA CYS A 106 -3.89 -10.02 8.72
C CYS A 106 -4.66 -9.99 7.41
N PHE A 107 -5.96 -9.73 7.49
CA PHE A 107 -6.81 -9.63 6.32
C PHE A 107 -7.50 -8.29 6.23
N VAL A 108 -7.80 -7.89 5.00
CA VAL A 108 -8.72 -6.80 4.69
C VAL A 108 -9.98 -7.45 4.13
N GLY A 109 -11.08 -7.34 4.86
CA GLY A 109 -12.41 -7.60 4.33
C GLY A 109 -12.89 -6.36 3.60
N VAL A 110 -13.12 -6.48 2.30
CA VAL A 110 -13.67 -5.42 1.44
C VAL A 110 -15.10 -5.79 1.09
N THR A 111 -16.05 -4.95 1.48
CA THR A 111 -17.45 -5.12 1.14
C THR A 111 -17.78 -4.28 -0.09
N LEU A 112 -18.32 -4.96 -1.10
CA LEU A 112 -18.69 -4.40 -2.39
C LEU A 112 -20.18 -4.58 -2.64
N THR A 113 -20.82 -3.62 -3.29
CA THR A 113 -22.16 -3.82 -3.86
C THR A 113 -22.03 -4.06 -5.36
N GLU A 114 -22.46 -5.24 -5.81
CA GLU A 114 -22.65 -5.59 -7.21
C GLU A 114 -24.06 -5.18 -7.64
N SER A 115 -24.17 -4.42 -8.74
CA SER A 115 -25.44 -3.99 -9.32
C SER A 115 -25.51 -4.38 -10.79
N LYS A 116 -26.70 -4.78 -11.25
CA LYS A 116 -26.96 -5.05 -12.67
C LYS A 116 -27.51 -3.82 -13.37
N ASN A 117 -27.03 -3.55 -14.58
CA ASN A 117 -27.64 -2.60 -15.50
C ASN A 117 -27.68 -3.19 -16.91
N GLY A 118 -28.83 -3.74 -17.31
CA GLY A 118 -28.94 -4.55 -18.52
C GLY A 118 -28.02 -5.77 -18.44
N ASP A 119 -27.18 -5.98 -19.45
CA ASP A 119 -26.22 -7.09 -19.49
C ASP A 119 -24.90 -6.78 -18.76
N SER A 120 -24.73 -5.55 -18.27
CA SER A 120 -23.51 -5.09 -17.60
C SER A 120 -23.63 -5.19 -16.09
N SER A 121 -22.51 -5.51 -15.44
CA SER A 121 -22.37 -5.47 -13.98
C SER A 121 -21.46 -4.32 -13.56
N SER A 122 -21.80 -3.64 -12.47
CA SER A 122 -20.97 -2.61 -11.86
C SER A 122 -20.73 -2.93 -10.38
N PHE A 123 -19.60 -2.47 -9.87
CA PHE A 123 -19.20 -2.69 -8.49
C PHE A 123 -18.89 -1.37 -7.81
N THR A 124 -19.49 -1.17 -6.64
CA THR A 124 -19.27 0.02 -5.81
C THR A 124 -18.71 -0.38 -4.47
N PHE A 125 -17.77 0.44 -3.97
CA PHE A 125 -17.15 0.24 -2.66
C PHE A 125 -18.13 0.64 -1.55
N GLN A 126 -18.29 -0.23 -0.55
CA GLN A 126 -19.10 0.07 0.63
C GLN A 126 -18.21 0.31 1.86
N SER A 127 -17.33 -0.64 2.18
CA SER A 127 -16.45 -0.56 3.35
C SER A 127 -15.22 -1.44 3.19
N ALA A 128 -14.20 -1.14 3.99
CA ALA A 128 -13.05 -2.00 4.20
C ALA A 128 -12.81 -2.09 5.71
N THR A 129 -12.60 -3.30 6.20
CA THR A 129 -12.28 -3.57 7.61
C THR A 129 -11.07 -4.50 7.68
N THR A 130 -10.22 -4.28 8.66
CA THR A 130 -9.08 -5.16 8.93
C THR A 130 -9.44 -6.13 10.04
N THR A 131 -8.97 -7.36 9.93
CA THR A 131 -9.07 -8.35 11.00
C THR A 131 -7.76 -9.10 11.17
N SER A 132 -7.45 -9.41 12.42
CA SER A 132 -6.36 -10.31 12.81
C SER A 132 -6.86 -11.74 13.07
N GLU A 133 -8.17 -11.98 12.94
CA GLU A 133 -8.75 -13.32 12.94
C GLU A 133 -8.35 -14.07 11.66
N ASP A 134 -8.32 -15.40 11.77
CA ASP A 134 -7.94 -16.26 10.65
C ASP A 134 -9.02 -16.31 9.57
N ALA A 135 -8.98 -15.37 8.64
CA ALA A 135 -9.83 -15.37 7.45
C ALA A 135 -9.19 -16.12 6.27
N SER A 136 -8.14 -16.93 6.49
CA SER A 136 -7.51 -17.71 5.41
C SER A 136 -8.50 -18.59 4.64
N PRO A 137 -9.51 -19.22 5.29
CA PRO A 137 -10.54 -20.00 4.59
C PRO A 137 -11.47 -19.15 3.70
N LEU A 138 -11.53 -17.84 3.91
CA LEU A 138 -12.39 -16.90 3.19
C LEU A 138 -11.66 -16.17 2.06
N VAL A 139 -10.33 -16.34 1.95
CA VAL A 139 -9.56 -15.76 0.86
C VAL A 139 -9.94 -16.47 -0.42
N ASN A 140 -10.63 -15.76 -1.31
CA ASN A 140 -10.87 -16.26 -2.66
C ASN A 140 -9.53 -16.58 -3.33
N GLN A 141 -9.48 -17.67 -4.09
CA GLN A 141 -8.24 -18.27 -4.58
C GLN A 141 -7.28 -17.21 -5.18
N PHE A 142 -6.00 -17.29 -4.79
CA PHE A 142 -4.93 -16.35 -5.18
C PHE A 142 -4.54 -16.43 -6.67
N TYR A 143 -5.23 -17.28 -7.42
CA TYR A 143 -5.18 -17.42 -8.86
C TYR A 143 -6.63 -17.54 -9.31
N ALA A 144 -7.18 -16.51 -9.94
CA ALA A 144 -8.48 -16.65 -10.59
C ALA A 144 -8.35 -17.78 -11.62
N GLU A 145 -9.07 -18.88 -11.41
CA GLU A 145 -9.17 -19.92 -12.43
C GLU A 145 -9.98 -19.36 -13.60
N GLU A 146 -9.50 -19.54 -14.81
CA GLU A 146 -10.33 -19.27 -15.99
C GLU A 146 -11.33 -20.44 -16.10
N PRO A 147 -12.65 -20.20 -16.14
CA PRO A 147 -13.31 -18.96 -16.58
C PRO A 147 -14.09 -18.21 -15.47
N SER A 148 -13.43 -17.64 -14.46
CA SER A 148 -14.10 -16.82 -13.46
C SER A 148 -14.87 -15.65 -14.09
N PRO A 149 -16.14 -15.41 -13.70
CA PRO A 149 -16.94 -14.32 -14.25
C PRO A 149 -16.38 -12.94 -13.91
N PHE A 150 -15.77 -12.78 -12.73
CA PHE A 150 -15.11 -11.55 -12.32
C PHE A 150 -13.74 -11.83 -11.69
N ARG A 151 -12.85 -10.86 -11.80
CA ARG A 151 -11.52 -10.89 -11.20
C ARG A 151 -11.29 -9.63 -10.39
N ALA A 152 -10.77 -9.79 -9.19
CA ALA A 152 -10.21 -8.71 -8.40
C ALA A 152 -8.68 -8.69 -8.55
N GLU A 153 -8.08 -7.52 -8.73
CA GLU A 153 -6.64 -7.35 -8.80
C GLU A 153 -6.21 -6.26 -7.84
N THR A 154 -5.29 -6.59 -6.94
CA THR A 154 -4.69 -5.61 -6.03
C THR A 154 -3.48 -4.98 -6.69
N LEU A 155 -3.36 -3.66 -6.63
CA LEU A 155 -2.25 -2.92 -7.25
C LEU A 155 -1.58 -1.97 -6.26
N ASN A 156 -0.31 -1.69 -6.48
CA ASN A 156 0.43 -0.68 -5.71
C ASN A 156 0.16 0.76 -6.19
N GLY A 157 0.81 1.73 -5.55
CA GLY A 157 0.71 3.16 -5.91
C GLY A 157 1.08 3.46 -7.38
N SER A 158 1.98 2.68 -7.96
CA SER A 158 2.42 2.77 -9.36
C SER A 158 1.58 1.94 -10.32
N LYS A 159 0.42 1.42 -9.88
CA LYS A 159 -0.48 0.55 -10.67
C LYS A 159 0.16 -0.76 -11.14
N VAL A 160 1.16 -1.26 -10.42
CA VAL A 160 1.72 -2.60 -10.64
C VAL A 160 0.88 -3.62 -9.88
N SER A 161 0.54 -4.73 -10.55
CA SER A 161 -0.21 -5.84 -9.95
C SER A 161 0.59 -6.51 -8.83
N LEU A 162 -0.07 -6.71 -7.69
CA LEU A 162 0.47 -7.39 -6.50
C LEU A 162 -0.21 -8.74 -6.23
N GLY A 163 -1.39 -8.96 -6.81
CA GLY A 163 -2.20 -10.15 -6.55
C GLY A 163 -3.49 -10.14 -7.37
N ARG A 164 -3.96 -11.33 -7.73
CA ARG A 164 -5.19 -11.55 -8.50
C ARG A 164 -6.04 -12.56 -7.77
N TYR A 165 -7.33 -12.30 -7.69
CA TYR A 165 -8.27 -13.06 -6.90
C TYR A 165 -9.52 -13.32 -7.71
N GLU A 166 -10.07 -14.51 -7.52
CA GLU A 166 -11.38 -14.83 -8.05
C GLU A 166 -12.46 -13.99 -7.37
N LEU A 167 -13.46 -13.54 -8.13
CA LEU A 167 -14.63 -12.88 -7.59
C LEU A 167 -15.89 -13.47 -8.21
N TRP A 168 -16.70 -14.10 -7.38
CA TRP A 168 -17.99 -14.64 -7.77
C TRP A 168 -19.08 -13.58 -7.69
N SER A 169 -20.06 -13.65 -8.58
CA SER A 169 -21.24 -12.80 -8.50
C SER A 169 -22.05 -13.14 -7.26
N GLY A 170 -22.44 -12.11 -6.50
CA GLY A 170 -23.32 -12.28 -5.35
C GLY A 170 -24.81 -12.31 -5.72
N ARG A 171 -25.16 -12.10 -6.99
CA ARG A 171 -26.55 -11.89 -7.42
C ARG A 171 -27.33 -13.18 -7.69
N PHE A 172 -26.71 -14.34 -7.70
CA PHE A 172 -27.41 -15.58 -8.02
C PHE A 172 -27.71 -16.40 -6.76
N ILE A 173 -28.99 -16.73 -6.57
CA ILE A 173 -29.46 -17.63 -5.51
C ILE A 173 -30.04 -18.88 -6.18
N ILE A 174 -29.70 -20.05 -5.64
CA ILE A 174 -30.35 -21.30 -6.02
C ILE A 174 -31.56 -21.48 -5.11
N ALA A 175 -32.75 -21.38 -5.67
CA ALA A 175 -33.99 -21.68 -4.97
C ALA A 175 -34.39 -23.11 -5.28
N GLU A 176 -34.32 -23.99 -4.30
CA GLU A 176 -34.79 -25.37 -4.41
C GLU A 176 -36.17 -25.52 -3.75
N SER A 177 -37.10 -26.13 -4.47
CA SER A 177 -38.35 -26.60 -3.90
C SER A 177 -38.17 -28.01 -3.33
N PHE A 178 -38.76 -28.27 -2.16
CA PHE A 178 -38.82 -29.61 -1.55
C PHE A 178 -39.86 -30.53 -2.22
N SER A 179 -40.12 -30.33 -3.52
CA SER A 179 -41.03 -31.17 -4.30
C SER A 179 -40.36 -32.51 -4.67
N ASN A 180 -41.14 -33.48 -5.16
CA ASN A 180 -40.60 -34.75 -5.66
C ASN A 180 -40.98 -34.93 -7.15
N PRO A 181 -40.03 -34.84 -8.09
CA PRO A 181 -38.61 -34.56 -7.89
C PRO A 181 -38.36 -33.11 -7.47
N PRO A 182 -37.25 -32.81 -6.76
CA PRO A 182 -36.90 -31.45 -6.41
C PRO A 182 -36.73 -30.61 -7.69
N GLN A 183 -37.28 -29.40 -7.68
CA GLN A 183 -37.11 -28.43 -8.77
C GLN A 183 -36.27 -27.27 -8.24
N GLY A 184 -35.18 -26.97 -8.93
CA GLY A 184 -34.33 -25.82 -8.67
C GLY A 184 -34.53 -24.73 -9.71
N GLU A 185 -34.55 -23.47 -9.28
CA GLU A 185 -34.52 -22.29 -10.14
C GLU A 185 -33.34 -21.39 -9.71
N LEU A 186 -32.64 -20.82 -10.69
CA LEU A 186 -31.64 -19.80 -10.46
C LEU A 186 -32.32 -18.44 -10.46
N ILE A 187 -32.38 -17.80 -9.30
CA ILE A 187 -32.95 -16.45 -9.15
C ILE A 187 -31.80 -15.45 -9.22
N GLU A 188 -31.86 -14.54 -10.19
CA GLU A 188 -30.93 -13.42 -10.29
C GLU A 188 -31.51 -12.18 -9.60
N LEU A 189 -30.76 -11.64 -8.64
CA LEU A 189 -31.08 -10.42 -7.93
C LEU A 189 -30.64 -9.17 -8.72
N PRO A 190 -31.33 -8.02 -8.57
CA PRO A 190 -30.91 -6.77 -9.22
C PRO A 190 -29.60 -6.23 -8.63
N SER A 191 -29.32 -6.51 -7.36
CA SER A 191 -28.09 -6.13 -6.67
C SER A 191 -27.78 -7.11 -5.53
N SER A 192 -26.51 -7.22 -5.16
CA SER A 192 -26.07 -8.00 -4.01
C SER A 192 -24.82 -7.42 -3.36
N THR A 193 -24.55 -7.85 -2.13
CA THR A 193 -23.32 -7.51 -1.40
C THR A 193 -22.34 -8.67 -1.49
N ILE A 194 -21.07 -8.37 -1.72
CA ILE A 194 -20.00 -9.35 -1.77
C ILE A 194 -18.91 -8.93 -0.78
N ASP A 195 -18.52 -9.86 0.08
CA ASP A 195 -17.36 -9.69 0.95
C ASP A 195 -16.16 -10.40 0.33
N LEU A 196 -15.11 -9.63 0.07
CA LEU A 196 -13.84 -10.11 -0.46
C LEU A 196 -12.77 -10.00 0.62
N PHE A 197 -12.21 -11.13 1.02
CA PHE A 197 -11.11 -11.17 1.99
C PHE A 197 -9.78 -11.27 1.26
N LEU A 198 -8.90 -10.30 1.53
CA LEU A 198 -7.59 -10.18 0.91
C LEU A 198 -6.51 -10.23 1.99
N PRO A 199 -5.39 -10.93 1.78
CA PRO A 199 -4.22 -10.79 2.65
C PRO A 199 -3.80 -9.32 2.71
N LEU A 200 -3.61 -8.81 3.93
CA LEU A 200 -3.21 -7.44 4.14
C LEU A 200 -1.82 -7.23 3.54
N ASN A 201 -1.73 -6.32 2.57
CA ASN A 201 -0.47 -5.90 1.98
C ASN A 201 -0.45 -4.36 1.93
N ARG A 202 0.42 -3.75 2.74
CA ARG A 202 0.56 -2.29 2.87
C ARG A 202 1.08 -1.61 1.61
N SER A 203 1.51 -2.35 0.59
CA SER A 203 1.83 -1.77 -0.72
C SER A 203 0.60 -1.58 -1.60
N VAL A 204 -0.51 -2.28 -1.30
CA VAL A 204 -1.76 -2.16 -2.04
C VAL A 204 -2.35 -0.76 -1.83
N ARG A 205 -2.64 -0.08 -2.94
CA ARG A 205 -3.33 1.22 -2.98
C ARG A 205 -4.63 1.15 -3.76
N TYR A 206 -4.77 0.15 -4.62
CA TYR A 206 -5.95 0.01 -5.46
C TYR A 206 -6.43 -1.44 -5.49
N LEU A 207 -7.74 -1.58 -5.58
CA LEU A 207 -8.43 -2.81 -5.94
C LEU A 207 -9.16 -2.55 -7.25
N ASN A 208 -8.69 -3.15 -8.35
CA ASN A 208 -9.38 -3.12 -9.62
C ASN A 208 -10.25 -4.36 -9.79
N LEU A 209 -11.44 -4.16 -10.35
CA LEU A 209 -12.39 -5.23 -10.63
C LEU A 209 -12.56 -5.35 -12.14
N TYR A 210 -12.53 -6.58 -12.66
CA TYR A 210 -12.60 -6.89 -14.07
C TYR A 210 -13.70 -7.91 -14.33
N GLN A 211 -14.28 -7.87 -15.53
CA GLN A 211 -15.16 -8.93 -16.03
C GLN A 211 -14.36 -9.93 -16.85
N GLY A 212 -14.39 -11.20 -16.46
CA GLY A 212 -13.64 -12.28 -17.10
C GLY A 212 -12.19 -11.89 -17.40
N THR A 213 -11.78 -12.07 -18.65
CA THR A 213 -10.42 -11.78 -19.14
C THR A 213 -10.21 -10.34 -19.61
N SER A 214 -11.17 -9.44 -19.40
CA SER A 214 -11.06 -8.04 -19.84
C SER A 214 -9.84 -7.34 -19.23
N ASN A 215 -9.19 -6.48 -20.02
CA ASN A 215 -8.11 -5.59 -19.57
C ASN A 215 -8.63 -4.22 -19.09
N ALA A 216 -9.89 -3.92 -19.34
CA ALA A 216 -10.54 -2.71 -18.85
C ALA A 216 -11.20 -2.99 -17.50
N ALA A 217 -10.80 -2.25 -16.47
CA ALA A 217 -11.40 -2.38 -15.14
C ALA A 217 -12.83 -1.81 -15.15
N LEU A 218 -13.79 -2.58 -14.62
CA LEU A 218 -15.16 -2.14 -14.33
C LEU A 218 -15.19 -1.10 -13.21
N SER A 219 -14.30 -1.26 -12.23
CA SER A 219 -14.19 -0.38 -11.07
C SER A 219 -12.74 -0.35 -10.59
N SER A 220 -12.32 0.79 -10.05
CA SER A 220 -11.02 0.98 -9.42
C SER A 220 -11.25 1.66 -8.08
N ILE A 221 -11.00 0.92 -7.01
CA ILE A 221 -11.26 1.35 -5.64
C ILE A 221 -9.93 1.74 -5.03
N TYR A 222 -9.84 2.95 -4.48
CA TYR A 222 -8.68 3.36 -3.71
C TYR A 222 -8.79 2.82 -2.27
N LEU A 223 -7.78 2.09 -1.83
CA LEU A 223 -7.68 1.60 -0.46
C LEU A 223 -6.75 2.54 0.32
N ASP A 224 -7.35 3.28 1.25
CA ASP A 224 -6.65 4.22 2.12
C ASP A 224 -5.75 3.46 3.12
N GLU A 225 -4.44 3.65 3.00
CA GLU A 225 -3.43 2.99 3.81
C GLU A 225 -3.61 3.23 5.32
N SER A 226 -4.15 4.40 5.71
CA SER A 226 -4.40 4.73 7.11
C SER A 226 -5.48 3.86 7.75
N LYS A 227 -6.32 3.23 6.93
CA LYS A 227 -7.37 2.30 7.34
C LYS A 227 -6.95 0.84 7.22
N LEU A 228 -5.83 0.57 6.55
CA LEU A 228 -5.25 -0.77 6.39
C LEU A 228 -4.30 -1.10 7.54
N VAL A 229 -4.72 -0.79 8.77
CA VAL A 229 -3.96 -1.07 9.98
C VAL A 229 -4.58 -2.27 10.66
N CYS A 230 -3.79 -3.30 10.91
CA CYS A 230 -4.22 -4.40 11.75
C CYS A 230 -4.33 -3.93 13.20
N MET A 231 -5.56 -3.76 13.67
CA MET A 231 -5.80 -3.58 15.10
C MET A 231 -5.74 -4.95 15.75
N VAL A 232 -4.77 -5.12 16.65
CA VAL A 232 -4.76 -6.28 17.55
C VAL A 232 -5.98 -6.11 18.46
N GLY A 233 -6.85 -7.12 18.52
CA GLY A 233 -7.93 -7.13 19.50
C GLY A 233 -7.36 -6.92 20.90
N SER A 234 -7.93 -5.96 21.63
CA SER A 234 -7.59 -5.64 23.02
C SER A 234 -7.75 -6.84 23.94
#